data_AF-A0A935ZPB9-F1
#
_entry.id   AF-A0A935ZPB9-F1
#
_cell.length_a   1.000
_cell.length_b   1.000
_cell.length_c   1.000
_cell.angle_alpha   90.00
_cell.angle_beta   90.00
_cell.angle_gamma   90.00
#
_symmetry.space_group_name_H-M   'P 1'
#
loop_
_entity.id
_entity.type
_entity.pdbx_description
1 polymer ?
#
loop_
_entity_poly.entity_id
_entity_poly.type
_entity_poly.pdbx_seq_one_letter_code
_entity_poly.pdbx_strand_id
1 'polypeptide(L)'
;MTTPETQTPATPTVTTVDRNQYEPVQGRPLEVKVDDRGVERAIRKLRRLMASEGVLREIKRRRHYEKPSVKSKRKLREAERRRKRRERKKQHMDARA
;
A
#
# COMPACT_ATOMS: atom_id res chain seq x y z
N MET A 1 -48.38 -23.51 35.30
CA MET A 1 -48.29 -22.06 35.05
C MET A 1 -46.82 -21.73 34.88
N THR A 2 -46.37 -21.58 33.63
CA THR A 2 -44.98 -21.23 33.29
C THR A 2 -45.03 -20.02 32.39
N THR A 3 -44.48 -18.90 32.84
CA THR A 3 -44.23 -17.74 32.01
C THR A 3 -42.91 -18.00 31.25
N PRO A 4 -42.85 -17.89 29.92
CA PRO A 4 -41.57 -17.83 29.24
C PRO A 4 -40.93 -16.47 29.49
N GLU A 5 -39.76 -16.51 30.11
CA GLU A 5 -38.87 -15.37 30.37
C GLU A 5 -38.64 -14.60 29.05
N THR A 6 -39.11 -13.35 29.00
CA THR A 6 -38.94 -12.49 27.82
C THR A 6 -37.48 -12.06 27.74
N GLN A 7 -36.74 -12.67 26.81
CA GLN A 7 -35.37 -12.30 26.50
C GLN A 7 -35.38 -10.89 25.90
N THR A 8 -34.99 -9.89 26.69
CA THR A 8 -34.79 -8.53 26.19
C THR A 8 -33.48 -8.50 25.39
N PRO A 9 -33.47 -8.11 24.10
CA PRO A 9 -32.23 -8.03 23.36
C PRO A 9 -31.38 -6.89 23.93
N ALA A 10 -30.17 -7.24 24.38
CA ALA A 10 -29.19 -6.30 24.90
C ALA A 10 -29.00 -5.14 23.92
N THR A 11 -29.11 -3.93 24.43
CA THR A 11 -28.77 -2.68 23.75
C THR A 11 -27.36 -2.80 23.17
N PRO A 12 -27.13 -2.51 21.88
CA PRO A 12 -25.77 -2.41 21.38
C PRO A 12 -25.12 -1.22 22.09
N THR A 13 -24.23 -1.52 23.04
CA THR A 13 -23.39 -0.50 23.65
C THR A 13 -22.53 0.05 22.53
N VAL A 14 -22.88 1.23 22.04
CA VAL A 14 -22.02 1.99 21.14
C VAL A 14 -20.75 2.26 21.93
N THR A 15 -19.71 1.47 21.67
CA THR A 15 -18.37 1.76 22.18
C THR A 15 -18.01 3.13 21.65
N THR A 16 -18.16 4.14 22.51
CA THR A 16 -17.61 5.48 22.31
C THR A 16 -16.11 5.29 22.18
N VAL A 17 -15.64 5.08 20.95
CA VAL A 17 -14.22 5.14 20.61
C VAL A 17 -13.78 6.55 20.96
N ASP A 18 -13.02 6.64 22.04
CA ASP A 18 -12.41 7.88 22.52
C ASP A 18 -11.74 8.58 21.33
N ARG A 19 -12.27 9.75 20.99
CA ARG A 19 -11.94 10.51 19.78
C ARG A 19 -10.52 11.07 19.82
N ASN A 20 -9.77 10.84 20.91
CA ASN A 20 -8.53 11.53 21.25
C ASN A 20 -7.27 10.65 21.20
N GLN A 21 -7.37 9.41 20.74
CA GLN A 21 -6.22 8.52 20.54
C GLN A 21 -5.76 8.56 19.07
N TYR A 22 -5.14 9.67 18.64
CA TYR A 22 -4.37 9.70 17.39
C TYR A 22 -2.93 9.31 17.69
N GLU A 23 -2.60 8.01 17.59
CA GLU A 23 -1.21 7.60 17.55
C GLU A 23 -0.64 7.95 16.17
N PRO A 24 0.34 8.86 16.05
CA PRO A 24 0.94 9.15 14.77
C PRO A 24 1.65 7.90 14.28
N VAL A 25 1.25 7.42 13.10
CA VAL A 25 1.87 6.27 12.44
C VAL A 25 3.32 6.65 12.12
N GLN A 26 4.25 6.31 13.01
CA GLN A 26 5.67 6.55 12.79
C GLN A 26 6.10 5.76 11.55
N GLY A 27 6.31 6.47 10.44
CA GLY A 27 6.75 5.84 9.19
C GLY A 27 8.14 5.25 9.38
N ARG A 28 8.29 3.94 9.18
CA ARG A 28 9.62 3.30 9.21
C ARG A 28 10.45 3.79 8.02
N PRO A 29 11.64 4.36 8.24
CA PRO A 29 12.50 4.81 7.15
C PRO A 29 13.08 3.61 6.38
N LEU A 30 13.45 3.84 5.11
CA LEU A 30 14.08 2.82 4.29
C LEU A 30 15.57 2.71 4.64
N GLU A 31 15.96 1.59 5.25
CA GLU A 31 17.32 1.35 5.72
C GLU A 31 17.99 0.19 4.99
N VAL A 32 19.31 0.29 4.79
CA VAL A 32 20.14 -0.79 4.27
C VAL A 32 21.41 -0.87 5.09
N LYS A 33 21.59 -1.99 5.80
CA LYS A 33 22.86 -2.30 6.48
C LYS A 33 23.94 -2.66 5.45
N VAL A 34 25.14 -2.16 5.69
CA VAL A 34 26.31 -2.47 4.87
C VAL A 34 27.02 -3.66 5.52
N ASP A 35 27.10 -4.76 4.78
CA ASP A 35 27.83 -5.96 5.20
C ASP A 35 29.26 -5.95 4.60
N ASP A 36 30.12 -6.87 5.05
CA ASP A 36 31.50 -7.06 4.55
C ASP A 36 31.57 -7.44 3.05
N ARG A 37 30.42 -7.70 2.42
CA ARG A 37 30.26 -8.01 0.99
C ARG A 37 30.43 -6.77 0.07
N GLY A 38 30.76 -5.61 0.65
CA GLY A 38 31.16 -4.40 -0.06
C GLY A 38 30.06 -3.34 -0.22
N VAL A 39 30.49 -2.07 -0.22
CA VAL A 39 29.63 -0.87 -0.21
C VAL A 39 28.77 -0.74 -1.47
N GLU A 40 29.33 -1.01 -2.65
CA GLU A 40 28.59 -0.90 -3.91
C GLU A 40 27.33 -1.78 -3.94
N ARG A 41 27.41 -2.95 -3.32
CA ARG A 41 26.29 -3.89 -3.25
C ARG A 41 25.15 -3.32 -2.40
N ALA A 42 25.48 -2.68 -1.28
CA ALA A 42 24.51 -1.99 -0.44
C ALA A 42 23.82 -0.85 -1.18
N ILE A 43 24.57 -0.04 -1.95
CA ILE A 43 24.01 1.04 -2.77
C ILE A 43 23.05 0.50 -3.82
N ARG A 44 23.40 -0.60 -4.51
CA ARG A 44 22.51 -1.24 -5.50
C ARG A 44 21.23 -1.78 -4.83
N LYS A 45 21.36 -2.39 -3.65
CA LYS A 45 20.22 -2.90 -2.87
C LYS A 45 19.28 -1.75 -2.47
N LEU A 46 19.83 -0.65 -1.97
CA LEU A 46 19.07 0.56 -1.61
C LEU A 46 18.31 1.11 -2.82
N ARG A 47 18.99 1.30 -3.96
CA ARG A 47 18.34 1.76 -5.21
C ARG A 47 17.17 0.86 -5.63
N ARG A 48 17.33 -0.46 -5.51
CA ARG A 48 16.27 -1.43 -5.84
C ARG A 48 15.09 -1.35 -4.88
N LEU A 49 15.33 -1.21 -3.59
CA LEU A 49 14.29 -1.02 -2.59
C LEU A 49 13.52 0.30 -2.80
N MET A 50 14.23 1.41 -3.03
CA MET A 50 13.61 2.71 -3.36
C MET A 50 12.75 2.66 -4.62
N ALA A 51 13.17 1.88 -5.62
CA ALA A 51 12.38 1.66 -6.84
C ALA A 51 11.15 0.79 -6.61
N SER A 52 11.24 -0.19 -5.70
CA SER A 52 10.13 -1.08 -5.32
C SER A 52 9.04 -0.32 -4.56
N GLU A 53 9.45 0.47 -3.56
CA GLU A 53 8.56 1.38 -2.83
C GLU A 53 8.02 2.51 -3.73
N GLY A 54 8.71 2.80 -4.83
CA GLY A 54 8.30 3.83 -5.78
C GLY A 54 8.55 5.26 -5.28
N VAL A 55 9.39 5.44 -4.25
CA VAL A 55 9.72 6.75 -3.65
C VAL A 55 10.22 7.72 -4.71
N LEU A 56 11.16 7.29 -5.55
CA LEU A 56 11.72 8.14 -6.62
C LEU A 56 10.65 8.55 -7.64
N ARG A 57 9.68 7.67 -7.89
CA ARG A 57 8.58 7.94 -8.81
C ARG A 57 7.60 8.93 -8.22
N GLU A 58 7.32 8.81 -6.92
CA GLU A 58 6.44 9.73 -6.19
C GLU A 58 7.06 11.12 -6.10
N ILE A 59 8.37 11.22 -5.79
CA ILE A 59 9.11 12.49 -5.80
C ILE A 59 8.95 13.16 -7.16
N LYS A 60 9.26 12.45 -8.26
CA LYS A 60 9.14 12.99 -9.62
C LYS A 60 7.71 13.43 -9.94
N ARG A 61 6.71 12.69 -9.46
CA ARG A 61 5.28 12.97 -9.65
C ARG A 61 4.81 14.23 -8.92
N ARG A 62 5.38 14.50 -7.74
CA ARG A 62 5.01 15.63 -6.87
C ARG A 62 5.82 16.91 -7.15
N ARG A 63 6.80 16.89 -8.06
CA ARG A 63 7.63 18.06 -8.38
C ARG A 63 6.82 19.29 -8.81
N HIS A 64 5.70 19.07 -9.51
CA HIS A 64 4.83 20.14 -9.99
C HIS A 64 3.37 19.79 -9.70
N TYR A 65 2.54 20.82 -9.55
CA TYR A 65 1.10 20.63 -9.43
C TYR A 65 0.55 20.00 -10.70
N GLU A 66 -0.27 18.96 -10.52
CA GLU A 66 -0.99 18.32 -11.60
C GLU A 66 -2.49 18.46 -11.34
N LYS A 67 -3.18 19.05 -12.31
CA LYS A 67 -4.64 19.23 -12.24
C LYS A 67 -5.34 17.87 -12.00
N PRO A 68 -6.40 17.82 -11.18
CA PRO A 68 -7.06 16.55 -10.81
C PRO A 68 -7.52 15.72 -12.01
N SER A 69 -8.02 16.34 -13.08
CA SER A 69 -8.40 15.63 -14.31
C SER A 69 -7.21 14.89 -14.96
N VAL A 70 -6.03 15.52 -15.00
CA VAL A 70 -4.81 14.92 -15.55
C VAL A 70 -4.32 13.79 -14.65
N LYS A 71 -4.37 13.97 -13.33
CA LYS A 71 -4.07 12.93 -12.33
C LYS A 71 -4.95 11.68 -12.51
N SER A 72 -6.25 11.87 -12.73
CA SER A 72 -7.20 10.77 -12.98
C SER A 72 -6.90 10.04 -14.29
N LYS A 73 -6.67 10.77 -15.40
CA LYS A 73 -6.29 10.18 -16.70
C LYS A 73 -5.00 9.37 -16.59
N ARG A 74 -3.99 9.87 -15.87
CA ARG A 74 -2.73 9.15 -15.65
C ARG A 74 -2.93 7.87 -14.84
N LYS A 75 -3.72 7.93 -13.75
CA LYS A 75 -4.00 6.77 -12.89
C LYS A 75 -4.68 5.65 -13.70
N LEU A 76 -5.63 5.99 -14.56
CA LEU A 76 -6.31 5.02 -15.44
C LEU A 76 -5.33 4.35 -16.42
N ARG A 77 -4.53 5.16 -17.15
CA ARG A 77 -3.52 4.65 -18.09
C ARG A 77 -2.48 3.75 -17.41
N GLU A 78 -2.06 4.11 -16.20
CA GLU A 78 -1.12 3.31 -15.42
C GLU A 78 -1.73 1.97 -14.97
N ALA A 79 -2.97 1.99 -14.49
CA ALA A 79 -3.68 0.78 -14.09
C ALA A 79 -3.83 -0.19 -15.26
N GLU A 80 -4.19 0.31 -16.45
CA GLU A 80 -4.28 -0.49 -17.67
C GLU A 80 -2.94 -1.11 -18.05
N ARG A 81 -1.85 -0.32 -18.03
CA ARG A 81 -0.48 -0.83 -18.27
C ARG A 81 -0.10 -1.92 -17.27
N ARG A 82 -0.43 -1.75 -15.99
CA ARG A 82 -0.17 -2.74 -14.94
C ARG A 82 -0.99 -4.01 -15.16
N ARG A 83 -2.25 -3.89 -15.59
CA ARG A 83 -3.13 -5.02 -15.92
C ARG A 83 -2.57 -5.84 -17.08
N LYS A 84 -2.25 -5.19 -18.21
CA LYS A 84 -1.63 -5.83 -19.39
C LYS A 84 -0.32 -6.53 -19.04
N ARG A 85 0.51 -5.94 -18.19
CA ARG A 85 1.76 -6.56 -17.74
C ARG A 85 1.52 -7.82 -16.89
N ARG A 86 0.47 -7.86 -16.07
CA ARG A 86 0.10 -9.04 -15.27
C ARG A 86 -0.47 -10.15 -16.16
N GLU A 87 -1.32 -9.80 -17.12
CA GLU A 87 -1.89 -10.75 -18.10
C GLU A 87 -0.79 -11.45 -18.89
N ARG A 88 0.16 -10.70 -19.45
CA ARG A 88 1.32 -11.26 -20.18
C ARG A 88 2.16 -12.21 -19.32
N LYS A 89 2.36 -11.86 -18.05
CA LYS A 89 3.09 -12.72 -17.10
C LYS A 89 2.32 -14.00 -16.80
N LYS A 90 1.00 -13.91 -16.64
CA LYS A 90 0.13 -15.08 -16.41
C LYS A 90 0.19 -16.01 -17.62
N GLN A 91 -0.03 -15.50 -18.83
CA GLN A 91 0.07 -16.26 -20.08
C GLN A 91 1.43 -16.96 -20.22
N HIS A 92 2.52 -16.27 -19.89
CA HIS A 92 3.86 -16.87 -19.92
C HIS A 92 4.03 -18.00 -18.88
N MET A 93 3.46 -17.88 -17.68
CA MET A 93 3.51 -18.94 -16.68
C MET A 93 2.64 -20.12 -17.09
N ASP A 94 1.43 -19.86 -17.58
CA ASP A 94 0.49 -20.87 -18.05
C ASP A 94 1.05 -21.64 -19.27
N ALA A 95 1.84 -20.99 -20.13
CA ALA A 95 2.52 -21.62 -21.27
C ALA A 95 3.80 -22.38 -20.89
N ARG A 96 4.30 -22.21 -19.67
CA ARG A 96 5.49 -22.91 -19.15
C ARG A 96 5.14 -24.10 -18.26
N ALA A 97 3.91 -24.13 -17.74
CA ALA A 97 3.31 -25.26 -17.05
C ALA A 97 2.91 -26.35 -18.05
#